data_AF-A0ABD6J6J4-F1
#
_entry.id   AF-A0ABD6J6J4-F1
#
_cell.length_a   1.000
_cell.length_b   1.000
_cell.length_c   1.000
_cell.angle_alpha   90.00
_cell.angle_beta   90.00
_cell.angle_gamma   90.00
#
_symmetry.space_group_name_H-M   'P 1'
#
loop_
_entity.id
_entity.type
_entity.pdbx_description
1 polymer ?
#
loop_
_entity_poly.entity_id
_entity_poly.type
_entity_poly.pdbx_seq_one_letter_code
_entity_poly.pdbx_strand_id
1 'polypeptide(L)'
;MAKILHKTDFNGNISEKEIDEWYYKYKGTGEFEFSRNGESLPTEVINLSKVVAIDNKGRKLNGIKIHYSKTGVHLVPWKGDSNDFK
;
A
#
# COMPACT_ATOMS: atom_id res chain seq x y z
N MET A 1 7.44 10.23 16.10
CA MET A 1 7.69 9.16 15.12
C MET A 1 6.37 8.42 14.89
N ALA A 2 5.96 8.19 13.63
CA ALA A 2 4.78 7.40 13.33
C ALA A 2 5.04 5.92 13.68
N LYS A 3 4.15 5.29 14.46
CA LYS A 3 4.26 3.86 14.79
C LYS A 3 3.69 3.05 13.62
N ILE A 4 4.50 2.18 13.02
CA ILE A 4 4.01 1.25 12.00
C ILE A 4 3.27 0.13 12.74
N LEU A 5 2.01 -0.08 12.40
CA LEU A 5 1.17 -1.12 13.00
C LEU A 5 1.07 -2.27 12.00
N HIS A 6 1.74 -3.39 12.28
CA HIS A 6 1.69 -4.57 11.41
C HIS A 6 0.38 -5.34 11.61
N LYS A 7 -0.42 -5.42 10.55
CA LYS A 7 -1.49 -6.40 10.33
C LYS A 7 -1.43 -6.79 8.87
N THR A 8 -0.47 -7.61 8.48
CA THR A 8 -0.11 -7.71 7.07
C THR A 8 -0.72 -8.93 6.38
N ASP A 9 -1.72 -8.65 5.54
CA ASP A 9 -2.36 -9.57 4.58
C ASP A 9 -1.45 -9.89 3.37
N PHE A 10 -0.13 -9.79 3.53
CA PHE A 10 0.83 -10.14 2.49
C PHE A 10 1.08 -11.66 2.52
N ASN A 11 0.99 -12.32 1.37
CA ASN A 11 1.18 -13.77 1.31
C ASN A 11 2.64 -14.16 1.54
N GLY A 12 2.94 -14.65 2.74
CA GLY A 12 3.95 -15.67 3.06
C GLY A 12 5.45 -15.40 2.80
N ASN A 13 5.83 -14.36 2.07
CA ASN A 13 7.24 -14.13 1.68
C ASN A 13 7.75 -12.71 1.98
N ILE A 14 6.96 -11.86 2.62
CA ILE A 14 7.34 -10.47 2.91
C ILE A 14 7.53 -10.34 4.42
N SER A 15 8.75 -9.99 4.82
CA SER A 15 9.09 -9.77 6.23
C SER A 15 8.59 -8.41 6.73
N GLU A 16 8.41 -8.26 8.04
CA GLU A 16 8.10 -6.97 8.67
C GLU A 16 9.14 -5.90 8.32
N LYS A 17 10.42 -6.28 8.23
CA LYS A 17 11.50 -5.39 7.78
C LYS A 17 11.30 -4.91 6.35
N GLU A 18 10.89 -5.78 5.43
CA GLU A 18 10.62 -5.39 4.04
C GLU A 18 9.43 -4.43 3.96
N ILE A 19 8.42 -4.59 4.82
CA ILE A 19 7.27 -3.67 4.92
C ILE A 19 7.73 -2.29 5.43
N ASP A 20 8.59 -2.24 6.44
CA ASP A 20 9.15 -0.98 6.95
C ASP A 20 9.98 -0.27 5.88
N GLU A 21 10.85 -1.01 5.18
CA GLU A 21 11.64 -0.48 4.06
C GLU A 21 10.75 0.10 2.96
N TRP A 22 9.66 -0.59 2.61
CA TRP A 22 8.69 -0.08 1.64
C TRP A 22 8.01 1.20 2.11
N TYR A 23 7.58 1.26 3.38
CA TYR A 23 6.99 2.47 3.92
C TYR A 23 7.95 3.65 3.83
N TYR A 24 9.19 3.51 4.32
CA TYR A 24 10.15 4.62 4.27
C TYR A 24 10.55 5.02 2.86
N LYS A 25 10.59 4.05 1.93
CA LYS A 25 10.91 4.29 0.53
C LYS A 25 9.82 5.03 -0.22
N TYR A 26 8.56 4.68 0.00
CA TYR A 26 7.45 5.11 -0.87
C TYR A 26 6.48 6.10 -0.24
N LYS A 27 6.51 6.33 1.08
CA LYS A 27 5.62 7.33 1.71
C LYS A 27 5.75 8.71 1.04
N GLY A 28 4.63 9.32 0.70
CA GLY A 28 4.56 10.62 0.04
C GLY A 28 5.01 10.63 -1.43
N THR A 29 5.14 9.47 -2.08
CA THR A 29 5.53 9.36 -3.50
C THR A 29 4.40 8.88 -4.41
N GLY A 30 3.35 8.29 -3.83
CA GLY A 30 2.18 7.78 -4.53
C GLY A 30 1.06 8.81 -4.66
N GLU A 31 -0.09 8.31 -5.09
CA GLU A 31 -1.29 9.11 -5.30
C GLU A 31 -2.16 9.12 -4.04
N PHE A 32 -2.47 10.33 -3.55
CA PHE A 32 -3.44 10.48 -2.47
C PHE A 32 -4.86 10.34 -3.02
N GLU A 33 -5.67 9.52 -2.36
CA GLU A 33 -7.06 9.37 -2.76
C GLU A 33 -7.91 10.52 -2.23
N PHE A 34 -8.98 10.80 -2.95
CA PHE A 34 -10.00 11.76 -2.55
C PHE A 34 -11.35 11.05 -2.44
N SER A 35 -12.16 11.50 -1.49
CA SER A 35 -13.54 11.07 -1.37
C SER A 35 -14.33 11.57 -2.59
N ARG A 36 -15.54 11.03 -2.78
CA ARG A 36 -16.46 11.50 -3.83
C ARG A 36 -16.78 12.99 -3.74
N ASN A 37 -16.59 13.58 -2.56
CA ASN A 37 -16.84 15.00 -2.29
C ASN A 37 -15.57 15.85 -2.41
N GLY A 38 -14.44 15.28 -2.84
CA GLY A 38 -13.16 15.97 -3.00
C GLY A 38 -12.35 16.13 -1.71
N GLU A 39 -12.75 15.48 -0.62
CA GLU A 39 -11.98 15.51 0.63
C GLU A 39 -10.79 14.54 0.53
N SER A 40 -9.59 14.97 0.94
CA SER A 40 -8.43 14.09 1.01
C SER A 40 -8.68 12.93 1.95
N LEU A 41 -8.50 11.71 1.45
CA LEU A 41 -8.48 10.52 2.27
C LEU A 41 -7.06 10.34 2.83
N PRO A 42 -6.91 9.79 4.05
CA PRO A 42 -5.61 9.54 4.64
C PRO A 42 -5.01 8.25 4.06
N THR A 43 -5.08 8.10 2.74
CA THR A 43 -4.65 6.92 2.00
C THR A 43 -3.83 7.33 0.80
N GLU A 44 -2.76 6.59 0.58
CA GLU A 44 -1.82 6.78 -0.53
C GLU A 44 -1.67 5.46 -1.28
N VAL A 45 -1.79 5.50 -2.60
CA VAL A 45 -1.66 4.35 -3.48
C VAL A 45 -0.32 4.41 -4.21
N ILE A 46 0.41 3.30 -4.16
CA ILE A 46 1.71 3.14 -4.82
C ILE A 46 1.60 1.95 -5.76
N ASN A 47 1.82 2.20 -7.05
CA ASN A 47 1.95 1.15 -8.06
C ASN A 47 3.38 0.63 -8.08
N LEU A 48 3.55 -0.69 -8.10
CA LEU A 48 4.84 -1.36 -8.16
C LEU A 48 4.95 -2.20 -9.44
N SER A 49 6.18 -2.37 -9.92
CA SER A 49 6.47 -3.25 -11.06
C SER A 49 6.48 -4.75 -10.70
N LYS A 50 6.36 -5.10 -9.40
CA LYS A 50 6.39 -6.47 -8.90
C LYS A 50 5.07 -6.86 -8.23
N VAL A 51 4.73 -8.15 -8.32
CA VAL A 51 3.61 -8.73 -7.56
C VAL A 51 4.01 -8.82 -6.08
N VAL A 52 3.17 -8.27 -5.20
CA VAL A 52 3.39 -8.26 -3.75
C VAL A 52 2.45 -9.20 -3.00
N ALA A 53 1.30 -9.55 -3.58
CA ALA A 53 0.39 -10.54 -3.00
C ALA A 53 -0.52 -11.16 -4.08
N ILE A 54 -1.24 -12.21 -3.69
CA ILE A 54 -2.31 -12.81 -4.49
C ILE A 54 -3.57 -12.77 -3.63
N ASP A 55 -4.66 -12.20 -4.14
CA ASP A 55 -5.91 -12.15 -3.38
C ASP A 55 -6.62 -13.52 -3.33
N ASN A 56 -7.71 -13.60 -2.57
CA ASN A 56 -8.52 -14.81 -2.43
C ASN A 56 -9.19 -15.29 -3.75
N LYS A 57 -9.13 -14.49 -4.82
CA LYS A 57 -9.62 -14.84 -6.17
C LYS A 57 -8.47 -15.20 -7.11
N GLY A 58 -7.24 -15.31 -6.63
CA GLY A 58 -6.07 -15.62 -7.45
C GLY A 58 -5.53 -14.43 -8.24
N ARG A 59 -6.00 -13.20 -7.99
CA ARG A 59 -5.54 -12.00 -8.70
C ARG A 59 -4.22 -11.53 -8.12
N LYS A 60 -3.26 -11.28 -9.00
CA LYS A 60 -1.97 -10.69 -8.65
C LYS A 60 -2.16 -9.23 -8.27
N LEU A 61 -1.66 -8.86 -7.11
CA LEU A 61 -1.67 -7.49 -6.58
C LEU A 61 -0.26 -6.92 -6.76
N ASN A 62 -0.14 -5.84 -7.52
CA ASN A 62 1.13 -5.19 -7.86
C ASN A 62 1.21 -3.76 -7.32
N GLY A 63 0.43 -3.42 -6.30
CA GLY A 63 0.50 -2.15 -5.62
C GLY A 63 0.48 -2.30 -4.11
N ILE A 64 0.75 -1.20 -3.42
CA ILE A 64 0.60 -1.07 -1.97
C ILE A 64 -0.27 0.15 -1.72
N LYS A 65 -1.13 0.05 -0.72
CA LYS A 65 -1.87 1.19 -0.18
C LYS A 65 -1.40 1.46 1.24
N ILE A 66 -0.95 2.69 1.48
CA ILE A 66 -0.56 3.18 2.81
C ILE A 66 -1.77 3.86 3.43
N HIS A 67 -2.24 3.34 4.55
CA HIS A 67 -3.27 3.96 5.38
C HIS A 67 -2.61 4.72 6.53
N TYR A 68 -2.80 6.03 6.53
CA TYR A 68 -2.40 6.91 7.61
C TYR A 68 -3.53 7.00 8.64
N SER A 69 -3.22 6.77 9.91
CA SER A 69 -4.18 6.93 11.00
C SER A 69 -3.53 7.65 12.18
N LYS A 70 -4.36 8.07 13.14
CA LYS A 70 -3.86 8.71 14.38
C LYS A 70 -2.99 7.76 15.22
N THR A 71 -3.25 6.45 15.16
CA THR A 71 -2.57 5.44 15.98
C THR A 71 -1.38 4.80 15.29
N GLY A 72 -1.25 4.98 13.98
CA GLY A 72 -0.13 4.45 13.22
C GLY A 72 -0.37 4.38 11.72
N VAL A 73 0.52 3.64 11.05
CA VAL A 73 0.49 3.42 9.60
C VAL A 73 0.29 1.94 9.32
N HIS A 74 -0.57 1.64 8.34
CA HIS A 74 -0.83 0.28 7.87
C HIS A 74 -0.61 0.18 6.36
N LEU A 75 0.17 -0.81 5.93
CA LEU A 75 0.40 -1.11 4.52
C LEU A 75 -0.43 -2.34 4.14
N VAL A 76 -1.19 -2.24 3.04
CA VAL A 76 -1.96 -3.36 2.50
C VAL A 76 -1.65 -3.57 1.02
N PRO A 77 -1.66 -4.82 0.52
CA PRO A 77 -1.61 -5.08 -0.90
C PRO A 77 -2.77 -4.39 -1.64
N TRP A 78 -2.48 -3.83 -2.80
CA TRP A 78 -3.45 -3.20 -3.67
C TRP A 78 -3.37 -3.78 -5.07
N LYS A 79 -4.51 -3.79 -5.77
CA LYS A 79 -4.62 -4.27 -7.16
C LYS A 79 -3.65 -3.56 -8.12
N GLY A 80 -3.18 -2.38 -7.72
CA GLY A 80 -2.48 -1.42 -8.57
C GLY A 80 -3.39 -0.92 -9.69
N ASP A 81 -3.09 0.23 -10.26
CA ASP A 81 -3.59 0.53 -11.60
C ASP A 81 -2.62 -0.09 -12.61
N SER A 82 -3.10 -1.13 -13.31
CA SER A 82 -2.38 -1.78 -14.40
C SER A 82 -2.26 -0.91 -15.67
N ASN A 83 -2.68 0.37 -15.61
CA ASN A 83 -2.80 1.26 -16.75
C ASN A 83 -1.61 2.22 -16.95
N ASP A 84 -0.63 2.25 -16.04
CA ASP A 84 0.48 3.22 -16.06
C ASP A 84 1.85 2.66 -16.48
N PHE A 85 1.86 1.54 -17.22
CA PHE A 85 3.03 1.20 -18.03
C PHE A 85 2.86 1.83 -19.43
N LYS A 86 3.24 3.11 -19.56
CA LYS A 86 3.56 3.74 -20.84
C LYS A 86 5.04 4.03 -20.94
#